data_AF-A0A126RQG8-F1
#
_entry.id   AF-A0A126RQG8-F1
#
_cell.length_a   1.000
_cell.length_b   1.000
_cell.length_c   1.000
_cell.angle_alpha   90.00
_cell.angle_beta   90.00
_cell.angle_gamma   90.00
#
_symmetry.space_group_name_H-M   'P 1'
#
loop_
_entity.id
_entity.type
_entity.pdbx_description
1 polymer ?
#
loop_
_entity_poly.entity_id
_entity_poly.type
_entity_poly.pdbx_seq_one_letter_code
_entity_poly.pdbx_strand_id
1 'polypeptide(L)'
;MTTAIDPPVHDAELFDRLRGLIQACGTEANKHDQAIAVIAACIDEGLNTRPRIIGAMKHLGFSTAHAAMILNEATGCDPSRYRWQRDSSGRYSLLN
;
A
#
# COMPACT_ATOMS: atom_id res chain seq x y z
N MET A 1 -5.02 -25.10 -27.40
CA MET A 1 -4.05 -24.59 -26.39
C MET A 1 -4.81 -23.64 -25.50
N THR A 2 -5.14 -24.10 -24.30
CA THR A 2 -5.94 -23.38 -23.31
C THR A 2 -5.02 -22.47 -22.53
N THR A 3 -5.08 -21.16 -22.76
CA THR A 3 -4.52 -20.20 -21.79
C THR A 3 -5.67 -19.86 -20.85
N ALA A 4 -5.68 -20.52 -19.70
CA ALA A 4 -6.59 -20.19 -18.62
C ALA A 4 -6.45 -18.70 -18.31
N ILE A 5 -7.53 -17.97 -18.48
CA ILE A 5 -7.71 -16.66 -17.86
C ILE A 5 -7.80 -16.95 -16.38
N ASP A 6 -6.69 -16.81 -15.66
CA ASP A 6 -6.66 -16.87 -14.20
C ASP A 6 -7.57 -15.73 -13.69
N PRO A 7 -8.71 -16.03 -13.04
CA PRO A 7 -9.64 -15.02 -12.54
C PRO A 7 -9.14 -14.50 -11.15
N PRO A 8 -9.82 -13.57 -10.46
CA PRO A 8 -9.29 -12.55 -9.52
C PRO A 8 -8.75 -13.04 -8.15
N VAL A 9 -8.25 -14.29 -8.08
CA VAL A 9 -7.74 -14.93 -6.86
C VAL A 9 -6.57 -14.15 -6.27
N HIS A 10 -5.65 -13.66 -7.11
CA HIS A 10 -4.49 -12.88 -6.68
C HIS A 10 -4.87 -11.59 -5.94
N ASP A 11 -5.88 -10.85 -6.41
CA ASP A 11 -6.30 -9.61 -5.75
C ASP A 11 -7.04 -9.91 -4.44
N ALA A 12 -7.91 -10.92 -4.42
CA ALA A 12 -8.64 -11.30 -3.21
C ALA A 12 -7.67 -11.76 -2.10
N GLU A 13 -6.73 -12.64 -2.42
CA GLU A 13 -5.69 -13.10 -1.49
C GLU A 13 -4.81 -11.95 -1.00
N LEU A 14 -4.44 -11.01 -1.89
CA LEU A 14 -3.72 -9.80 -1.52
C LEU A 14 -4.51 -8.98 -0.50
N PHE A 15 -5.79 -8.71 -0.77
CA PHE A 15 -6.62 -7.94 0.14
C PHE A 15 -6.85 -8.64 1.48
N ASP A 16 -6.93 -9.97 1.50
CA ASP A 16 -6.99 -10.73 2.76
C ASP A 16 -5.67 -10.68 3.53
N ARG A 17 -4.51 -10.75 2.86
CA ARG A 17 -3.21 -10.50 3.51
C ARG A 17 -3.14 -9.09 4.12
N LEU A 18 -3.57 -8.07 3.37
CA LEU A 18 -3.58 -6.68 3.84
C LEU A 18 -4.55 -6.47 5.02
N ARG A 19 -5.73 -7.12 5.02
CA ARG A 19 -6.64 -7.12 6.18
C ARG A 19 -6.01 -7.80 7.39
N GLY A 20 -5.36 -8.95 7.16
CA GLY A 20 -4.62 -9.66 8.21
C GLY A 20 -3.54 -8.78 8.85
N LEU A 21 -2.81 -8.01 8.05
CA LEU A 21 -1.83 -7.04 8.52
C LEU A 21 -2.46 -5.95 9.39
N ILE A 22 -3.61 -5.38 8.99
CA ILE A 22 -4.33 -4.38 9.79
C ILE A 22 -4.75 -4.97 11.15
N GLN A 23 -5.25 -6.20 11.17
CA GLN A 23 -5.64 -6.87 12.43
C GLN A 23 -4.40 -7.16 13.31
N ALA A 24 -3.28 -7.53 12.70
CA ALA A 24 -2.03 -7.82 13.40
C ALA A 24 -1.38 -6.58 14.03
N CYS A 25 -1.62 -5.37 13.50
CA CYS A 25 -1.19 -4.12 14.13
C CYS A 25 -1.82 -3.90 15.52
N GLY A 26 -2.90 -4.61 15.86
CA GLY A 26 -3.58 -4.49 17.14
C GLY A 26 -4.39 -3.20 17.30
N THR A 27 -5.20 -3.14 18.36
CA THR A 27 -6.08 -1.99 18.67
C THR A 27 -5.31 -0.75 19.13
N GLU A 28 -4.06 -0.94 19.57
CA GLU A 28 -3.21 0.13 20.10
C GLU A 28 -2.48 0.90 19.00
N ALA A 29 -2.38 0.36 17.78
CA ALA A 29 -1.78 1.08 16.66
C ALA A 29 -2.72 2.19 16.17
N ASN A 30 -2.20 3.42 16.12
CA ASN A 30 -2.95 4.53 15.55
C ASN A 30 -3.20 4.30 14.05
N LYS A 31 -4.34 4.79 13.53
CA LYS A 31 -4.73 4.67 12.11
C LYS A 31 -3.65 5.18 11.16
N HIS A 32 -2.84 6.14 11.60
CA HIS A 32 -1.72 6.66 10.84
C HIS A 32 -0.63 5.59 10.62
N ASP A 33 -0.20 4.91 11.69
CA ASP A 33 0.80 3.85 11.61
C ASP A 33 0.30 2.64 10.81
N GLN A 34 -0.98 2.28 11.00
CA GLN A 34 -1.63 1.25 10.20
C GLN A 34 -1.62 1.61 8.71
N ALA A 35 -1.92 2.87 8.37
CA ALA A 35 -1.90 3.32 6.99
C ALA A 35 -0.49 3.31 6.39
N ILE A 36 0.56 3.66 7.16
CA ILE A 36 1.94 3.53 6.72
C ILE A 36 2.27 2.06 6.41
N ALA A 37 1.93 1.15 7.32
CA ALA A 37 2.23 -0.28 7.16
C ALA A 37 1.51 -0.88 5.94
N VAL A 38 0.23 -0.54 5.74
CA VAL A 38 -0.55 -1.01 4.58
C VAL A 38 -0.02 -0.43 3.27
N ILE A 39 0.36 0.85 3.23
CA ILE A 39 0.97 1.46 2.04
C ILE A 39 2.30 0.76 1.72
N ALA A 40 3.13 0.49 2.73
CA ALA A 40 4.39 -0.22 2.52
C ALA A 40 4.16 -1.63 1.94
N ALA A 41 3.20 -2.38 2.50
CA ALA A 41 2.81 -3.69 1.99
C ALA A 41 2.25 -3.62 0.56
N CYS A 42 1.47 -2.59 0.22
CA CYS A 42 1.01 -2.38 -1.15
C CYS A 42 2.17 -2.19 -2.12
N ILE A 43 3.18 -1.38 -1.75
CA ILE A 43 4.36 -1.15 -2.59
C ILE A 43 5.16 -2.44 -2.76
N ASP A 44 5.37 -3.20 -1.68
CA ASP A 44 6.09 -4.48 -1.67
C ASP A 44 5.40 -5.54 -2.57
N GLU A 45 4.07 -5.61 -2.51
CA GLU A 45 3.22 -6.49 -3.33
C GLU A 45 3.03 -5.98 -4.77
N GLY A 46 3.69 -4.87 -5.16
CA GLY A 46 3.70 -4.36 -6.53
C GLY A 46 2.52 -3.43 -6.89
N LEU A 47 1.66 -3.09 -5.94
CA LEU A 47 0.71 -1.97 -6.06
C LEU A 47 1.49 -0.66 -5.88
N ASN A 48 2.32 -0.32 -6.85
CA ASN A 48 3.31 0.74 -6.73
C ASN A 48 2.95 2.04 -7.44
N THR A 49 1.69 2.29 -7.76
CA THR A 49 1.27 3.58 -8.35
C THR A 49 0.21 4.22 -7.48
N ARG A 50 0.20 5.55 -7.43
CA ARG A 50 -0.73 6.31 -6.57
C ARG A 50 -2.20 5.87 -6.75
N PRO A 51 -2.76 5.72 -7.98
CA PRO A 51 -4.15 5.28 -8.13
C PRO A 51 -4.41 3.89 -7.56
N ARG A 52 -3.46 2.95 -7.71
CA ARG A 52 -3.59 1.58 -7.20
C ARG A 52 -3.49 1.55 -5.68
N ILE A 53 -2.53 2.26 -5.10
CA ILE A 53 -2.36 2.37 -3.64
C ILE A 53 -3.62 2.99 -3.02
N ILE A 54 -4.08 4.14 -3.53
CA ILE A 54 -5.26 4.82 -2.97
C ILE A 54 -6.53 4.00 -3.16
N GLY A 55 -6.65 3.27 -4.28
CA GLY A 55 -7.74 2.32 -4.51
C GLY A 55 -7.75 1.18 -3.49
N ALA A 56 -6.59 0.58 -3.22
CA ALA A 56 -6.44 -0.48 -2.23
C ALA A 56 -6.75 0.02 -0.81
N MET A 57 -6.22 1.18 -0.43
CA MET A 57 -6.50 1.84 0.85
C MET A 57 -8.00 2.08 1.04
N LYS A 58 -8.69 2.58 0.00
CA LYS A 58 -10.15 2.77 0.05
C LYS A 58 -10.89 1.45 0.23
N HIS A 59 -10.47 0.39 -0.46
CA HIS A 59 -11.07 -0.94 -0.35
C HIS A 59 -10.91 -1.53 1.06
N LEU A 60 -9.82 -1.19 1.74
CA LEU A 60 -9.54 -1.59 3.13
C LEU A 60 -10.19 -0.69 4.19
N GLY A 61 -10.99 0.31 3.77
CA GLY A 61 -11.74 1.18 4.68
C GLY A 61 -10.99 2.44 5.14
N PHE A 62 -9.83 2.75 4.57
CA PHE A 62 -9.12 4.00 4.86
C PHE A 62 -9.71 5.18 4.07
N SER A 63 -9.59 6.38 4.64
CA SER A 63 -9.90 7.62 3.94
C SER A 63 -8.89 7.86 2.81
N THR A 64 -9.40 8.11 1.61
CA THR A 64 -8.57 8.41 0.43
C THR A 64 -7.74 9.67 0.61
N ALA A 65 -8.30 10.69 1.28
CA ALA A 65 -7.58 11.94 1.58
C ALA A 65 -6.44 11.70 2.56
N HIS A 66 -6.69 10.91 3.63
CA HIS A 66 -5.68 10.56 4.62
C HIS A 66 -4.57 9.71 3.99
N ALA A 67 -4.94 8.67 3.24
CA ALA A 67 -3.97 7.82 2.54
C ALA A 67 -3.10 8.62 1.55
N ALA A 68 -3.69 9.57 0.82
CA ALA A 68 -2.95 10.44 -0.09
C ALA A 68 -2.01 11.41 0.63
N MET A 69 -2.40 11.92 1.79
CA MET A 69 -1.57 12.75 2.66
C MET A 69 -0.34 11.96 3.12
N ILE A 70 -0.54 10.79 3.76
CA ILE A 70 0.56 9.92 4.22
C ILE A 70 1.48 9.52 3.08
N LEU A 71 0.90 9.11 1.95
CA LEU A 71 1.67 8.73 0.76
C LEU A 71 2.62 9.86 0.35
N ASN A 72 2.14 11.11 0.34
CA ASN A 72 2.98 12.25 -0.04
C ASN A 72 3.99 12.62 1.06
N GLU A 73 3.58 12.65 2.32
CA GLU A 73 4.43 13.04 3.46
C GLU A 73 5.64 12.11 3.64
N ALA A 74 5.42 10.81 3.47
CA ALA A 74 6.49 9.81 3.60
C ALA A 74 7.22 9.51 2.28
N THR A 75 6.96 10.29 1.21
CA THR A 75 7.72 10.21 -0.05
C THR A 75 8.95 11.14 -0.01
N GLY A 76 10.12 10.60 -0.31
CA GLY A 76 11.33 11.38 -0.55
C GLY A 76 12.50 10.50 -0.99
N CYS A 77 13.72 11.03 -0.99
CA CYS A 77 14.92 10.30 -1.44
C CYS A 77 15.90 9.95 -0.29
N ASP A 78 15.65 10.46 0.91
CA ASP A 78 16.50 10.21 2.09
C ASP A 78 15.94 9.03 2.91
N PRO A 79 16.63 7.87 2.95
CA PRO A 79 16.16 6.68 3.66
C PRO A 79 16.10 6.88 5.19
N SER A 80 16.78 7.88 5.75
CA SER A 80 16.71 8.18 7.19
C SER A 80 15.44 8.94 7.59
N ARG A 81 14.70 9.48 6.61
CA ARG A 81 13.53 10.36 6.84
C ARG A 81 12.26 9.87 6.18
N TYR A 82 12.37 9.21 5.04
CA TYR A 82 11.24 8.81 4.21
C TYR A 82 11.10 7.30 4.17
N ARG A 83 9.90 6.82 3.82
CA ARG A 83 9.59 5.38 3.79
C ARG A 83 9.64 4.81 2.38
N TRP A 84 9.37 5.65 1.38
CA TRP A 84 9.41 5.29 -0.01
C TRP A 84 9.85 6.47 -0.87
N GLN A 85 10.35 6.14 -2.05
CA GLN A 85 10.64 7.11 -3.09
C GLN A 85 9.65 6.95 -4.23
N ARG A 86 9.53 7.99 -5.06
CA ARG A 86 8.75 7.97 -6.28
C ARG A 86 9.65 8.30 -7.47
N ASP A 87 9.65 7.44 -8.48
CA ASP A 87 10.41 7.65 -9.71
C ASP A 87 9.72 8.63 -10.67
N SER A 88 10.41 8.95 -11.78
CA SER A 88 9.89 9.82 -12.84
C SER A 88 8.68 9.24 -13.57
N SER A 89 8.49 7.92 -13.52
CA SER A 89 7.32 7.21 -14.08
C SER A 89 6.12 7.22 -13.12
N GLY A 90 6.28 7.78 -11.92
CA GLY A 90 5.23 7.81 -10.89
C GLY A 90 5.07 6.49 -10.14
N ARG A 91 6.06 5.60 -10.18
CA ARG A 91 6.09 4.37 -9.39
C ARG A 91 6.78 4.59 -8.07
N TYR A 92 6.25 3.96 -7.04
CA TYR A 92 6.74 3.99 -5.68
C TYR A 92 7.65 2.80 -5.41
N SER A 93 8.67 2.97 -4.60
CA SER A 93 9.54 1.87 -4.14
C SER A 93 9.95 2.13 -2.69
N LEU A 94 10.01 1.08 -1.89
CA LEU A 94 10.47 1.18 -0.50
C LEU A 94 11.92 1.66 -0.45
N LEU A 95 12.21 2.52 0.52
CA LEU A 95 13.56 2.88 0.89
C LEU A 95 14.00 1.91 1.99
N ASN A 96 15.00 1.09 1.71
CA ASN A 96 15.68 0.23 2.69
C ASN A 96 17.02 0.84 3.11
#